data_AF-A0A6V7HB16-F1
#
_entry.id   AF-A0A6V7HB16-F1
#
_cell.length_a   1.000
_cell.length_b   1.000
_cell.length_c   1.000
_cell.angle_alpha   90.00
_cell.angle_beta   90.00
_cell.angle_gamma   90.00
#
_symmetry.space_group_name_H-M   'P 1'
#
loop_
_entity.id
_entity.type
_entity.pdbx_description
1 polymer ?
#
loop_
_entity_poly.entity_id
_entity_poly.type
_entity_poly.pdbx_seq_one_letter_code
_entity_poly.pdbx_strand_id
1 'polypeptide(L)' 'MRHFPSLYIPRGKNRIRRCIICSKNDKRLESGYECKDCNVGLCISLISLIYPMYIL' A
#
# COMPACT_ATOMS: atom_id res chain seq x y z
N MET A 1 3.87 -16.96 5.77
CA MET A 1 5.07 -16.11 5.58
C MET A 1 4.68 -14.65 5.76
N ARG A 2 5.56 -13.82 6.32
CA ARG A 2 5.32 -12.37 6.51
C ARG A 2 5.93 -11.64 5.32
N HIS A 3 5.14 -10.80 4.64
CA HIS A 3 5.62 -9.96 3.54
C HIS A 3 5.80 -8.53 4.02
N PHE A 4 6.98 -7.97 3.80
CA PHE A 4 7.24 -6.56 4.10
C PHE A 4 6.86 -5.69 2.91
N PRO A 5 5.99 -4.70 3.11
CA PRO A 5 5.66 -3.77 2.04
C PRO A 5 6.83 -2.85 1.74
N SER A 6 7.02 -2.54 0.46
CA SER A 6 7.99 -1.56 -0.03
C SER A 6 7.28 -0.30 -0.50
N LEU A 7 8.00 0.80 -0.62
CA LEU A 7 7.47 2.00 -1.29
C LEU A 7 6.99 1.64 -2.71
N TYR A 8 5.80 2.14 -3.05
CA TYR A 8 5.27 2.02 -4.40
C TYR A 8 5.90 3.09 -5.29
N ILE A 9 6.62 2.66 -6.33
CA ILE A 9 7.20 3.56 -7.33
C ILE A 9 6.37 3.42 -8.62
N PRO A 10 5.54 4.42 -8.98
CA PRO A 10 4.72 4.34 -10.18
C PRO A 10 5.61 4.29 -11.42
N ARG A 11 5.47 3.23 -12.22
CA ARG A 11 6.11 3.12 -13.54
C ARG A 11 5.13 3.56 -14.62
N GLY A 12 5.24 4.82 -15.05
CA GLY A 12 4.45 5.40 -16.15
C GLY A 12 3.35 6.37 -15.71
N LYS A 13 2.83 7.16 -16.65
CA LYS A 13 1.72 8.10 -16.41
C LYS A 13 0.46 7.30 -16.05
N ASN A 14 -0.18 7.66 -14.94
CA ASN A 14 -1.49 7.16 -14.47
C ASN A 14 -1.57 5.75 -13.86
N ARG A 15 -0.44 5.10 -13.50
CA ARG A 15 -0.51 3.87 -12.69
C ARG A 15 -0.52 4.20 -11.19
N ILE A 16 -1.71 4.46 -10.66
CA ILE A 16 -1.93 4.63 -9.23
C ILE A 16 -2.39 3.28 -8.65
N ARG A 17 -1.63 2.71 -7.71
CA ARG A 17 -2.10 1.55 -6.93
C ARG A 17 -3.05 2.03 -5.84
N ARG A 18 -4.20 1.38 -5.71
CA ARG A 18 -5.17 1.66 -4.64
C ARG A 18 -4.91 0.77 -3.43
N CYS A 19 -5.19 1.30 -2.25
CA CYS A 19 -5.08 0.52 -1.03
C CYS A 19 -6.13 -0.60 -1.06
N ILE A 20 -5.72 -1.85 -0.81
CA ILE A 20 -6.62 -3.00 -0.88
C ILE A 20 -7.76 -2.93 0.15
N ILE A 21 -7.49 -2.38 1.34
CA ILE A 21 -8.51 -2.21 2.38
C ILE A 21 -9.43 -1.05 2.06
N CYS A 22 -8.88 0.10 1.66
CA CYS A 22 -9.71 1.26 1.34
C CYS A 22 -10.61 0.97 0.13
N SER A 23 -10.09 0.28 -0.89
CA SER A 23 -10.86 -0.12 -2.07
C SER A 23 -12.04 -1.04 -1.72
N LYS A 24 -11.91 -1.90 -0.70
CA LYS A 24 -13.00 -2.75 -0.19
C LYS A 24 -14.08 -1.97 0.57
N ASN A 25 -13.79 -0.74 0.98
CA ASN A 25 -14.70 0.13 1.74
C ASN A 25 -15.14 1.35 0.91
N ASP A 26 -15.04 1.26 -0.42
CA ASP A 26 -15.32 2.36 -1.36
C ASP A 26 -14.54 3.66 -1.09
N LYS A 27 -13.45 3.58 -0.30
CA LYS A 27 -12.54 4.70 -0.03
C LYS A 27 -11.43 4.70 -1.08
N ARG A 28 -11.32 5.79 -1.81
CA ARG A 28 -10.28 5.99 -2.82
C ARG A 28 -9.04 6.62 -2.18
N LEU A 29 -8.23 5.79 -1.52
CA LEU A 29 -6.91 6.18 -1.02
C LEU A 29 -5.82 5.60 -1.93
N GLU A 30 -4.98 6.49 -2.45
CA GLU A 30 -3.77 6.13 -3.16
C GLU A 30 -2.79 5.41 -2.22
N SER A 31 -2.07 4.43 -2.76
CA SER A 31 -1.08 3.67 -1.99
C SER A 31 0.29 4.30 -2.14
N GLY A 32 0.91 4.65 -1.02
CA GLY A 32 2.35 4.95 -0.97
C GLY A 32 3.20 3.68 -0.89
N TYR A 33 2.60 2.53 -0.58
CA TYR A 33 3.30 1.28 -0.34
C TYR A 33 2.65 0.12 -1.10
N GLU A 34 3.44 -0.91 -1.33
CA GLU A 34 3.01 -2.12 -2.01
C GLU A 34 3.63 -3.38 -1.44
N CYS A 35 2.91 -4.49 -1.58
CA CYS A 35 3.52 -5.82 -1.55
C CYS A 35 3.57 -6.36 -2.99
N LYS A 36 4.77 -6.69 -3.46
CA LYS A 36 4.97 -7.23 -4.81
C LYS A 36 4.52 -8.69 -4.91
N ASP A 37 4.84 -9.50 -3.90
CA ASP A 37 4.43 -10.91 -3.85
C ASP A 37 2.91 -11.07 -3.86
N CYS A 38 2.20 -10.23 -3.09
CA CYS A 38 0.75 -10.28 -2.99
C CYS A 38 0.05 -9.45 -4.07
N ASN A 39 0.78 -8.67 -4.88
CA ASN A 39 0.23 -7.77 -5.90
C ASN A 39 -0.81 -6.76 -5.35
N VAL A 40 -0.61 -6.24 -4.12
CA VAL A 40 -1.54 -5.30 -3.45
C VAL A 40 -0.88 -3.97 -3.09
N GLY A 41 -1.67 -2.89 -3.10
CA GLY A 41 -1.31 -1.58 -2.57
C GLY A 41 -1.79 -1.37 -1.13
N LEU A 42 -1.04 -0.57 -0.36
CA LEU A 42 -1.35 -0.20 1.02
C LEU A 42 -1.17 1.32 1.20
N CYS A 43 -2.14 1.99 1.83
CA CYS A 43 -2.02 3.39 2.22
C CYS A 43 -1.19 3.54 3.51
N ILE A 44 -0.64 4.74 3.75
CA ILE A 44 0.19 5.02 4.94
C ILE A 44 -0.51 4.67 6.26
N SER A 45 -1.80 5.00 6.39
CA SER A 45 -2.60 4.71 7.58
C SER A 45 -2.63 3.22 7.92
N LEU A 46 -2.72 2.36 6.89
CA LEU A 46 -2.74 0.92 7.07
C LEU A 46 -1.33 0.37 7.39
N ILE A 47 -0.29 0.96 6.79
CA ILE A 47 1.10 0.61 7.13
C ILE A 47 1.39 0.94 8.59
N SER A 48 0.98 2.11 9.09
CA SER A 48 1.15 2.48 10.51
C SER A 48 0.51 1.47 11.46
N LEU A 49 -0.62 0.88 11.07
CA LEU A 49 -1.35 -0.10 11.89
C LEU A 49 -0.72 -1.50 11.87
N ILE A 50 -0.20 -1.94 10.71
CA ILE A 50 0.38 -3.29 10.55
C ILE A 50 1.86 -3.32 10.95
N TYR A 51 2.59 -2.21 10.73
CA TYR A 51 4.04 -2.12 10.84
C TYR A 51 4.47 -0.83 11.56
N PRO A 52 4.15 -0.67 12.87
CA PRO A 52 4.36 0.59 13.60
C PRO A 52 5.84 1.02 13.71
N MET A 53 6.79 0.10 13.62
CA MET A 53 8.23 0.42 13.71
C MET A 53 8.87 0.89 12.39
N TYR A 54 8.12 0.93 11.29
CA TYR A 54 8.66 1.19 9.94
C TYR A 54 8.36 2.60 9.41
N ILE A 55 7.84 3.50 10.26
CA ILE A 55 7.56 4.91 9.93
C ILE A 55 8.27 5.84 10.94
N LEU A 56 9.49 5.48 11.35
CA LEU A 56 10.40 6.32 12.13
C LEU A 56 11.60 6.68 11.26
#